data_AF-A0A834FNM3-F1
#
_entry.id   AF-A0A834FNM3-F1
#
_cell.length_a   1.000
_cell.length_b   1.000
_cell.length_c   1.000
_cell.angle_alpha   90.00
_cell.angle_beta   90.00
_cell.angle_gamma   90.00
#
_symmetry.space_group_name_H-M   'P 1'
#
loop_
_entity.id
_entity.type
_entity.pdbx_description
1 polymer ?
#
loop_
_entity_poly.entity_id
_entity_poly.type
_entity_poly.pdbx_seq_one_letter_code
_entity_poly.pdbx_strand_id
1 'polypeptide(L)'
;MSAKVITMVTFADTAKVSPVELHEPPCLSASLSPGLRRKKMLWQNAAGVEPARKICVTDSYIEEINRQIRSKASRGATKRRSSTVRVQTRGSTSTHGSVGGSTRDYTSDADFFVCWGNTVRGVYIPMLRHTFKSRDLEKLYQQYSSHQRRNSLAVTNVIDAVAKLHVLVLYLVLAPEPKADTLRSYLTSIFMMLAVALCVVVLNCKDSLSPKWLHYAGLASWFSQTTQILGGFVFGLEKDPSWYVLFTLFATYTLLPLPLLWAICAGSVTSLLHLVVELLSYYKDAVLLKKVFAKGLLYLGMNTAGLFIHYLTDHAQRQVFLETRRCIEGRLKLEQENQRQERLVLSILPRFVALEMIADMSSLEDELNPQEFHKIYIHQYKDVSILFADIKGFTQLSMNLSAQDLVQTLNELFGRFDRLAEEHHCLRIKILGDCYYCVSGVPEPQHAHARCCVEMGLAMITTIRLVRKQLNFDLDMRIGIHSGSVLCGVLGLQKWQFDVWSWDVGIANMLEAGGIPGRIHISRTTLDCLGGIYKTEDGHGGDRNEFLMKHNIDTFLICPSEERNGHTEPIKVQRTCSDLEP
;
A
#
# COMPACT_ATOMS: atom_id res chain seq x y z
N MET A 1 -35.48 -21.27 30.48
CA MET A 1 -35.17 -19.87 30.13
C MET A 1 -33.70 -19.81 29.73
N SER A 2 -33.44 -19.10 28.63
CA SER A 2 -32.22 -19.11 27.83
C SER A 2 -31.10 -18.28 28.47
N ALA A 3 -29.86 -18.77 28.43
CA ALA A 3 -28.66 -17.93 28.46
C ALA A 3 -27.50 -18.63 27.73
N LYS A 4 -27.09 -18.01 26.62
CA LYS A 4 -25.90 -18.30 25.81
C LYS A 4 -24.63 -18.09 26.63
N VAL A 5 -23.68 -19.01 26.52
CA VAL A 5 -22.26 -18.77 26.83
C VAL A 5 -21.44 -19.14 25.60
N ILE A 6 -20.74 -18.15 25.05
CA ILE A 6 -19.78 -18.25 23.95
C ILE A 6 -18.42 -18.52 24.59
N THR A 7 -17.78 -19.62 24.22
CA THR A 7 -16.46 -20.02 24.72
C THR A 7 -15.36 -19.29 23.94
N MET A 8 -14.68 -18.36 24.62
CA MET A 8 -13.35 -17.87 24.26
C MET A 8 -12.31 -18.98 24.47
N VAL A 9 -11.38 -19.14 23.52
CA VAL A 9 -10.19 -19.98 23.69
C VAL A 9 -9.02 -19.08 24.08
N THR A 10 -8.58 -19.24 25.32
CA THR A 10 -7.35 -18.67 25.90
C THR A 10 -6.17 -19.61 25.70
N PHE A 11 -5.00 -19.04 25.41
CA PHE A 11 -3.71 -19.67 25.70
C PHE A 11 -2.96 -18.80 26.73
N ALA A 12 -2.82 -19.36 27.93
CA ALA A 12 -1.87 -19.01 28.99
C ALA A 12 -0.73 -20.07 28.94
N ASP A 13 0.49 -19.93 29.44
CA ASP A 13 1.26 -18.89 30.11
C ASP A 13 2.72 -19.39 30.05
N THR A 14 3.70 -18.50 30.05
CA THR A 14 4.97 -18.72 30.78
C THR A 14 5.70 -17.40 30.94
N ALA A 15 5.49 -16.78 32.10
CA ALA A 15 6.25 -15.65 32.61
C ALA A 15 7.52 -16.13 33.32
N LYS A 16 8.65 -15.46 33.08
CA LYS A 16 9.65 -15.08 34.09
C LYS A 16 10.24 -13.72 33.70
N VAL A 17 10.07 -12.74 34.58
CA VAL A 17 10.51 -11.34 34.44
C VAL A 17 11.64 -11.07 35.43
N SER A 18 12.68 -10.34 34.97
CA SER A 18 13.36 -9.17 35.57
C SER A 18 14.88 -9.16 35.31
N PRO A 19 15.60 -8.00 35.29
CA PRO A 19 15.18 -6.60 35.18
C PRO A 19 15.86 -5.79 34.04
N VAL A 20 15.22 -4.65 33.72
CA VAL A 20 15.64 -3.39 33.07
C VAL A 20 17.10 -3.23 32.58
N GLU A 21 17.25 -3.07 31.26
CA GLU A 21 18.25 -2.20 30.59
C GLU A 21 17.54 -1.46 29.44
N LEU A 22 17.64 -0.12 29.42
CA LEU A 22 17.08 0.74 28.37
C LEU A 22 18.01 0.68 27.14
N HIS A 23 17.58 0.00 26.09
CA HIS A 23 18.16 0.13 24.75
C HIS A 23 17.15 0.77 23.80
N GLU A 24 17.63 1.74 23.01
CA GLU A 24 16.91 2.46 21.97
C GLU A 24 16.18 1.52 20.99
N PRO A 25 14.94 1.83 20.56
CA PRO A 25 14.27 1.02 19.56
C PRO A 25 14.91 1.23 18.18
N PRO A 26 15.18 0.17 17.41
CA PRO A 26 15.76 0.30 16.08
C PRO A 26 14.77 0.95 15.12
N CYS A 27 15.29 1.82 14.25
CA CYS A 27 14.60 2.50 13.16
C CYS A 27 13.64 1.56 12.40
N LEU A 28 12.34 1.72 12.63
CA LEU A 28 11.27 1.13 11.84
C LEU A 28 11.19 1.82 10.47
N SER A 29 12.13 1.49 9.58
CA SER A 29 11.78 1.39 8.18
C SER A 29 11.01 0.09 8.02
N ALA A 30 9.72 0.16 7.70
CA ALA A 30 8.94 -1.03 7.38
C ALA A 30 9.49 -1.64 6.08
N SER A 31 10.49 -2.51 6.19
CA SER A 31 10.96 -3.30 5.07
C SER A 31 9.83 -4.27 4.69
N LEU A 32 9.13 -3.95 3.61
CA LEU A 32 8.20 -4.85 2.93
C LEU A 32 8.84 -6.23 2.81
N SER A 33 8.19 -7.27 3.32
CA SER A 33 8.70 -8.64 3.23
C SER A 33 9.02 -8.97 1.76
N PRO A 34 10.10 -9.72 1.48
CA PRO A 34 10.55 -9.96 0.10
C PRO A 34 9.43 -10.52 -0.80
N GLY A 35 8.52 -11.31 -0.21
CA GLY A 35 7.32 -11.82 -0.88
C GLY A 35 6.27 -10.75 -1.22
N LEU A 36 6.07 -9.73 -0.37
CA LEU A 36 5.16 -8.61 -0.66
C LEU A 36 5.75 -7.65 -1.69
N ARG A 37 7.06 -7.44 -1.68
CA ARG A 37 7.78 -6.62 -2.67
C ARG A 37 7.70 -7.23 -4.07
N ARG A 38 7.86 -8.57 -4.17
CA ARG A 38 7.70 -9.33 -5.41
C ARG A 38 6.25 -9.30 -5.91
N LYS A 39 5.27 -9.44 -5.01
CA LYS A 39 3.84 -9.31 -5.35
C LYS A 39 3.51 -7.88 -5.82
N LYS A 40 3.98 -6.84 -5.14
CA LYS A 40 3.78 -5.43 -5.53
C LYS A 40 4.32 -5.13 -6.93
N MET A 41 5.53 -5.61 -7.27
CA MET A 41 6.09 -5.44 -8.63
C MET A 41 5.32 -6.21 -9.71
N LEU A 42 4.89 -7.45 -9.43
CA LEU A 42 4.08 -8.24 -10.36
C LEU A 42 2.72 -7.58 -10.65
N TRP A 43 2.12 -6.95 -9.64
CA TRP A 43 0.81 -6.30 -9.76
C TRP A 43 0.88 -4.87 -10.31
N GLN A 44 1.95 -4.11 -10.04
CA GLN A 44 2.19 -2.80 -10.65
C GLN A 44 2.33 -2.89 -12.18
N ASN A 45 2.94 -3.96 -12.70
CA ASN A 45 3.06 -4.19 -14.14
C ASN A 45 1.74 -4.65 -14.79
N ALA A 46 0.82 -5.25 -14.04
CA ALA A 46 -0.47 -5.74 -14.54
C ALA A 46 -1.60 -4.70 -14.49
N ALA A 47 -1.45 -3.64 -13.67
CA ALA A 47 -2.51 -2.67 -13.40
C ALA A 47 -2.48 -1.41 -14.29
N GLY A 48 -1.54 -1.27 -15.23
CA GLY A 48 -1.52 -0.16 -16.18
C GLY A 48 -1.67 1.21 -15.49
N VAL A 49 -0.93 1.43 -14.40
CA VAL A 49 -0.95 2.71 -13.67
C VAL A 49 -0.17 3.71 -14.52
N GLU A 50 -0.87 4.64 -15.18
CA GLU A 50 -0.22 5.81 -15.77
C GLU A 50 0.52 6.57 -14.66
N PRO A 51 1.77 7.00 -14.88
CA PRO A 51 2.50 7.78 -13.90
C PRO A 51 1.73 9.09 -13.64
N ALA A 52 1.58 9.42 -12.36
CA ALA A 52 1.00 10.68 -11.93
C ALA A 52 1.62 11.84 -12.73
N ARG A 53 0.77 12.58 -13.47
CA ARG A 53 1.20 13.74 -14.24
C ARG A 53 1.92 14.71 -13.30
N LYS A 54 3.24 14.86 -13.49
CA LYS A 54 3.97 16.02 -12.96
C LYS A 54 3.26 17.25 -13.50
N ILE A 55 2.72 18.06 -12.61
CA ILE A 55 2.29 19.41 -12.97
C ILE A 55 3.58 20.18 -13.23
N CYS A 56 4.07 20.15 -14.47
CA CYS A 56 5.01 21.15 -14.92
C CYS A 56 4.23 22.44 -15.09
N VAL A 57 4.64 23.48 -14.37
CA VAL A 57 4.14 24.83 -14.59
C VAL A 57 4.64 25.26 -15.97
N THR A 58 3.81 25.05 -17.00
CA THR A 58 4.08 25.53 -18.36
C THR A 58 3.63 26.97 -18.49
N ASP A 59 4.23 27.73 -19.41
CA ASP A 59 3.86 29.14 -19.64
C ASP A 59 2.36 29.30 -19.97
N SER A 60 1.75 28.30 -20.61
CA SER A 60 0.31 28.22 -20.85
C SER A 60 -0.54 28.12 -19.58
N TYR A 61 -0.06 27.44 -18.54
CA TYR A 61 -0.73 27.35 -17.24
C TYR A 61 -0.65 28.67 -16.47
N ILE A 62 0.47 29.38 -16.61
CA ILE A 62 0.68 30.72 -16.03
C ILE A 62 -0.20 31.76 -16.73
N GLU A 63 -0.29 31.72 -18.08
CA GLU A 63 -1.19 32.60 -18.84
C GLU A 63 -2.65 32.41 -18.45
N GLU A 64 -3.08 31.17 -18.20
CA GLU A 64 -4.43 30.84 -17.75
C GLU A 64 -4.72 31.44 -16.35
N ILE A 65 -3.77 31.34 -15.41
CA ILE A 65 -3.89 31.97 -14.09
C ILE A 65 -3.95 33.49 -14.22
N ASN A 66 -3.09 34.10 -15.03
CA ASN A 66 -3.07 35.54 -15.26
C ASN A 66 -4.35 36.02 -15.96
N ARG A 67 -4.95 35.20 -16.83
CA ARG A 67 -6.26 35.46 -17.44
C ARG A 67 -7.38 35.40 -16.40
N GLN A 68 -7.32 34.45 -15.46
CA GLN A 68 -8.29 34.32 -14.36
C GLN A 68 -8.16 35.45 -13.32
N ILE A 69 -6.95 35.93 -13.05
CA ILE A 69 -6.72 37.09 -12.18
C ILE A 69 -7.30 38.35 -12.83
N ARG A 70 -7.05 38.56 -14.13
CA ARG A 70 -7.61 39.69 -14.90
C ARG A 70 -9.13 39.64 -15.00
N SER A 71 -9.72 38.46 -15.14
CA SER A 71 -11.19 38.30 -15.18
C SER A 71 -11.86 38.41 -13.81
N LYS A 72 -11.11 38.19 -12.71
CA LYS A 72 -11.56 38.47 -11.34
C LYS A 72 -11.43 39.95 -10.97
N ALA A 73 -10.40 40.65 -11.47
CA ALA A 73 -10.24 42.09 -11.24
C ALA A 73 -11.34 42.93 -11.93
N SER A 74 -11.95 42.44 -13.01
CA SER A 74 -13.05 43.12 -13.72
C SER A 74 -14.44 42.85 -13.14
N ARG A 75 -14.59 41.90 -12.20
CA ARG A 75 -15.86 41.62 -11.53
C ARG A 75 -15.78 42.09 -10.08
N GLY A 76 -16.26 43.32 -9.85
CA GLY A 76 -16.38 43.93 -8.54
C GLY A 76 -17.03 43.02 -7.49
N ALA A 77 -16.56 43.16 -6.26
CA ALA A 77 -16.92 42.34 -5.10
C ALA A 77 -18.43 42.12 -4.95
N THR A 78 -18.88 40.88 -5.07
CA THR A 78 -20.21 40.45 -4.63
C THR A 78 -20.08 39.39 -3.53
N LYS A 79 -20.60 39.74 -2.35
CA LYS A 79 -20.67 38.94 -1.11
C LYS A 79 -20.98 37.47 -1.38
N ARG A 80 -20.11 36.57 -0.91
CA ARG A 80 -20.36 35.13 -0.93
C ARG A 80 -21.04 34.69 0.37
N ARG A 81 -22.33 34.37 0.27
CA ARG A 81 -23.12 33.68 1.30
C ARG A 81 -22.72 32.20 1.28
N SER A 82 -22.33 31.68 2.43
CA SER A 82 -22.02 30.29 2.69
C SER A 82 -23.25 29.40 2.44
N SER A 83 -23.09 28.33 1.66
CA SER A 83 -24.12 27.30 1.50
C SER A 83 -23.69 26.03 2.21
N THR A 84 -24.39 25.77 3.31
CA THR A 84 -24.53 24.52 4.04
C THR A 84 -24.84 23.37 3.07
N VAL A 85 -24.08 22.29 3.18
CA VAL A 85 -24.35 21.01 2.53
C VAL A 85 -25.66 20.46 3.09
N ARG A 86 -26.67 20.28 2.22
CA ARG A 86 -27.93 19.65 2.58
C ARG A 86 -27.92 18.24 2.01
N VAL A 87 -27.84 17.25 2.91
CA VAL A 87 -28.01 15.83 2.60
C VAL A 87 -29.47 15.60 2.18
N GLN A 88 -29.68 15.06 0.99
CA GLN A 88 -31.02 14.73 0.51
C GLN A 88 -31.14 13.20 0.34
N THR A 89 -32.02 12.62 1.16
CA THR A 89 -32.45 11.22 1.16
C THR A 89 -33.21 10.87 -0.13
N ARG A 90 -32.85 9.73 -0.73
CA ARG A 90 -33.41 9.22 -1.99
C ARG A 90 -34.71 8.45 -1.75
N GLY A 91 -35.81 8.96 -2.30
CA GLY A 91 -37.02 8.21 -2.63
C GLY A 91 -37.09 7.93 -4.14
N SER A 92 -37.61 6.77 -4.49
CA SER A 92 -37.82 6.21 -5.84
C SER A 92 -38.54 7.15 -6.81
N THR A 93 -38.14 7.16 -8.10
CA THR A 93 -38.97 6.85 -9.30
C THR A 93 -38.12 7.00 -10.57
N SER A 94 -38.31 6.06 -11.51
CA SER A 94 -37.73 5.96 -12.85
C SER A 94 -38.23 7.02 -13.84
N THR A 95 -37.35 7.54 -14.71
CA THR A 95 -37.60 7.69 -16.17
C THR A 95 -36.35 8.12 -16.93
N HIS A 96 -36.25 7.62 -18.17
CA HIS A 96 -35.18 7.81 -19.15
C HIS A 96 -34.89 9.27 -19.53
N GLY A 97 -33.61 9.56 -19.82
CA GLY A 97 -33.17 10.79 -20.48
C GLY A 97 -31.66 10.85 -20.63
N SER A 98 -31.16 10.53 -21.81
CA SER A 98 -29.75 10.55 -22.20
C SER A 98 -29.20 11.97 -22.33
N VAL A 99 -28.19 12.33 -21.53
CA VAL A 99 -27.20 13.37 -21.86
C VAL A 99 -25.83 12.92 -21.34
N GLY A 100 -24.89 12.75 -22.26
CA GLY A 100 -23.53 12.30 -22.00
C GLY A 100 -22.70 13.35 -21.29
N GLY A 101 -22.47 13.14 -19.99
CA GLY A 101 -21.39 13.75 -19.22
C GLY A 101 -20.41 12.65 -18.81
N SER A 102 -19.14 12.81 -19.15
CA SER A 102 -18.07 11.87 -18.82
C SER A 102 -17.91 11.69 -17.32
N THR A 103 -18.53 10.64 -16.78
CA THR A 103 -18.20 10.03 -15.49
C THR A 103 -18.08 8.52 -15.71
N ARG A 104 -17.02 8.13 -16.42
CA ARG A 104 -16.59 6.73 -16.48
C ARG A 104 -15.85 6.42 -15.19
N ASP A 105 -16.54 5.94 -14.17
CA ASP A 105 -15.89 5.29 -13.02
C ASP A 105 -16.78 4.28 -12.28
N TYR A 106 -17.71 3.65 -13.01
CA TYR A 106 -18.23 2.35 -12.62
C TYR A 106 -18.12 1.45 -13.85
N THR A 107 -17.04 0.66 -13.91
CA THR A 107 -16.96 -0.46 -14.86
C THR A 107 -18.10 -1.40 -14.51
N SER A 108 -19.06 -1.54 -15.42
CA SER A 108 -20.11 -2.54 -15.25
C SER A 108 -19.42 -3.91 -15.22
N ASP A 109 -19.83 -4.81 -14.33
CA ASP A 109 -19.24 -6.15 -14.25
C ASP A 109 -19.30 -6.87 -15.61
N ALA A 110 -20.28 -6.51 -16.46
CA ALA A 110 -20.42 -6.95 -17.86
C ALA A 110 -19.24 -6.64 -18.77
N ASP A 111 -18.45 -5.60 -18.47
CA ASP A 111 -17.33 -5.21 -19.29
C ASP A 111 -16.15 -6.19 -19.19
N PHE A 112 -16.06 -6.96 -18.10
CA PHE A 112 -14.95 -7.88 -17.85
C PHE A 112 -15.09 -9.23 -18.56
N PHE A 113 -16.30 -9.62 -19.00
CA PHE A 113 -16.59 -10.96 -19.54
C PHE A 113 -16.83 -10.94 -21.05
N VAL A 114 -16.33 -11.96 -21.77
CA VAL A 114 -16.51 -12.09 -23.24
C VAL A 114 -17.98 -12.23 -23.62
N CYS A 115 -18.75 -12.96 -22.81
CA CYS A 115 -20.20 -13.06 -22.92
C CYS A 115 -20.79 -12.89 -21.51
N TRP A 116 -21.51 -11.80 -21.28
CA TRP A 116 -22.35 -11.64 -20.10
C TRP A 116 -23.66 -12.39 -20.36
N GLY A 117 -24.00 -13.37 -19.51
CA GLY A 117 -25.20 -14.17 -19.69
C GLY A 117 -26.49 -13.34 -19.62
N ASN A 118 -27.55 -13.78 -20.29
CA ASN A 118 -28.87 -13.17 -20.13
C ASN A 118 -29.55 -13.71 -18.87
N THR A 119 -29.98 -12.81 -17.98
CA THR A 119 -30.81 -13.14 -16.82
C THR A 119 -32.28 -12.99 -17.20
N VAL A 120 -33.07 -14.07 -17.09
CA VAL A 120 -34.53 -14.00 -17.29
C VAL A 120 -35.19 -14.14 -15.92
N ARG A 121 -35.86 -13.07 -15.44
CA ARG A 121 -36.52 -13.04 -14.12
C ARG A 121 -35.63 -13.50 -12.97
N GLY A 122 -34.34 -13.14 -13.00
CA GLY A 122 -33.36 -13.50 -11.96
C GLY A 122 -32.74 -14.89 -12.09
N VAL A 123 -33.13 -15.70 -13.09
CA VAL A 123 -32.51 -17.00 -13.37
C VAL A 123 -31.39 -16.82 -14.40
N TYR A 124 -30.19 -17.30 -14.07
CA TYR A 124 -29.03 -17.28 -14.96
C TYR A 124 -29.10 -18.44 -15.96
N ILE A 125 -29.05 -18.11 -17.25
CA ILE A 125 -28.98 -19.12 -18.31
C ILE A 125 -27.52 -19.56 -18.48
N PRO A 126 -27.20 -20.86 -18.36
CA PRO A 126 -25.84 -21.35 -18.49
C PRO A 126 -25.30 -21.10 -19.90
N MET A 127 -24.23 -20.30 -19.98
CA MET A 127 -23.48 -20.03 -21.20
C MET A 127 -22.17 -20.83 -21.19
N LEU A 128 -21.86 -21.54 -22.27
CA LEU A 128 -20.68 -22.40 -22.39
C LEU A 128 -19.33 -21.66 -22.38
N ARG A 129 -19.30 -20.33 -22.52
CA ARG A 129 -18.07 -19.51 -22.58
C ARG A 129 -18.11 -18.31 -21.62
N HIS A 130 -18.10 -18.59 -20.32
CA HIS A 130 -17.96 -17.57 -19.28
C HIS A 130 -16.47 -17.36 -18.95
N THR A 131 -15.78 -16.54 -19.74
CA THR A 131 -14.34 -16.23 -19.60
C THR A 131 -14.07 -14.73 -19.56
N PHE A 132 -13.02 -14.31 -18.86
CA PHE A 132 -12.61 -12.90 -18.86
C PHE A 132 -12.11 -12.46 -20.25
N LYS A 133 -12.40 -11.21 -20.65
CA LYS A 133 -11.89 -10.63 -21.91
C LYS A 133 -10.35 -10.52 -21.92
N SER A 134 -9.78 -10.16 -20.76
CA SER A 134 -8.33 -10.05 -20.60
C SER A 134 -7.69 -11.42 -20.33
N ARG A 135 -6.71 -11.79 -21.15
CA ARG A 135 -5.96 -13.05 -21.01
C ARG A 135 -5.18 -13.10 -19.71
N ASP A 136 -4.64 -11.98 -19.24
CA ASP A 136 -3.87 -11.95 -18.00
C ASP A 136 -4.77 -12.01 -16.77
N LEU A 137 -5.97 -11.43 -16.86
CA LEU A 137 -6.99 -11.58 -15.82
C LEU A 137 -7.47 -13.03 -15.70
N GLU A 138 -7.66 -13.71 -16.83
CA GLU A 138 -8.00 -15.13 -16.86
C GLU A 138 -6.87 -16.00 -16.28
N LYS A 139 -5.59 -15.71 -16.56
CA LYS A 139 -4.46 -16.42 -15.94
C LYS A 139 -4.44 -16.23 -14.42
N LEU A 140 -4.69 -15.02 -13.93
CA LEU A 140 -4.74 -14.72 -12.50
C LEU A 140 -5.90 -15.44 -11.81
N TYR A 141 -7.08 -15.46 -12.44
CA TYR A 141 -8.20 -16.27 -11.96
C TYR A 141 -7.87 -17.76 -11.96
N GLN A 142 -7.21 -18.28 -12.99
CA GLN A 142 -6.80 -19.69 -13.05
C GLN A 142 -5.83 -20.03 -11.93
N GLN A 143 -4.89 -19.14 -11.61
CA GLN A 143 -4.01 -19.33 -10.46
C GLN A 143 -4.78 -19.31 -9.13
N TYR A 144 -5.66 -18.33 -8.92
CA TYR A 144 -6.49 -18.22 -7.72
C TYR A 144 -7.39 -19.45 -7.53
N SER A 145 -8.13 -19.84 -8.58
CA SER A 145 -9.05 -20.97 -8.56
C SER A 145 -8.33 -22.33 -8.47
N SER A 146 -7.12 -22.46 -9.03
CA SER A 146 -6.34 -23.72 -8.95
C SER A 146 -6.06 -24.14 -7.51
N HIS A 147 -5.80 -23.18 -6.61
CA HIS A 147 -5.56 -23.45 -5.20
C HIS A 147 -6.81 -24.03 -4.52
N GLN A 148 -7.98 -23.42 -4.73
CA GLN A 148 -9.24 -23.90 -4.18
C GLN A 148 -9.66 -25.25 -4.77
N ARG A 149 -9.55 -25.40 -6.10
CA ARG A 149 -9.94 -26.62 -6.83
C ARG A 149 -9.04 -27.80 -6.50
N ARG A 150 -7.78 -27.56 -6.13
CA ARG A 150 -6.88 -28.62 -5.67
C ARG A 150 -7.30 -29.18 -4.31
N ASN A 151 -7.65 -28.33 -3.36
CA ASN A 151 -8.16 -28.82 -2.07
C ASN A 151 -9.42 -29.66 -2.27
N SER A 152 -10.31 -29.22 -3.17
CA SER A 152 -11.49 -30.00 -3.57
C SER A 152 -11.12 -31.37 -4.19
N LEU A 153 -10.15 -31.42 -5.11
CA LEU A 153 -9.68 -32.68 -5.69
C LEU A 153 -9.09 -33.63 -4.62
N ALA A 154 -8.28 -33.10 -3.70
CA ALA A 154 -7.69 -33.88 -2.63
C ALA A 154 -8.77 -34.50 -1.73
N VAL A 155 -9.76 -33.69 -1.32
CA VAL A 155 -10.92 -34.16 -0.52
C VAL A 155 -11.70 -35.22 -1.28
N THR A 156 -11.92 -35.05 -2.59
CA THR A 156 -12.62 -36.04 -3.42
C THR A 156 -11.89 -37.38 -3.45
N ASN A 157 -10.58 -37.37 -3.66
CA ASN A 157 -9.78 -38.59 -3.70
C ASN A 157 -9.71 -39.29 -2.34
N VAL A 158 -9.77 -38.54 -1.23
CA VAL A 158 -9.91 -39.11 0.11
C VAL A 158 -11.28 -39.78 0.28
N ILE A 159 -12.38 -39.08 -0.08
CA ILE A 159 -13.73 -39.66 0.00
C ILE A 159 -13.84 -40.91 -0.88
N ASP A 160 -13.25 -40.89 -2.07
CA ASP A 160 -13.19 -42.02 -3.00
C ASP A 160 -12.43 -43.22 -2.42
N ALA A 161 -11.26 -42.98 -1.82
CA ALA A 161 -10.49 -44.03 -1.13
C ALA A 161 -11.27 -44.61 0.06
N VAL A 162 -11.97 -43.76 0.81
CA VAL A 162 -12.82 -44.21 1.91
C VAL A 162 -13.99 -45.04 1.39
N ALA A 163 -14.69 -44.62 0.33
CA ALA A 163 -15.77 -45.37 -0.30
C ALA A 163 -15.30 -46.75 -0.79
N LYS A 164 -14.12 -46.82 -1.42
CA LYS A 164 -13.46 -48.06 -1.85
C LYS A 164 -13.12 -48.98 -0.67
N LEU A 165 -12.64 -48.43 0.44
CA LEU A 165 -12.38 -49.18 1.66
C LEU A 165 -13.67 -49.79 2.24
N HIS A 166 -14.77 -49.02 2.27
CA HIS A 166 -16.07 -49.53 2.75
C HIS A 166 -16.54 -50.72 1.92
N VAL A 167 -16.45 -50.61 0.59
CA VAL A 167 -16.79 -51.70 -0.33
C VAL A 167 -15.89 -52.93 -0.11
N LEU A 168 -14.58 -52.74 0.09
CA LEU A 168 -13.64 -53.83 0.40
C LEU A 168 -13.98 -54.55 1.71
N VAL A 169 -14.29 -53.81 2.78
CA VAL A 169 -14.68 -54.39 4.08
C VAL A 169 -15.99 -55.18 3.95
N LEU A 170 -16.97 -54.64 3.21
CA LEU A 170 -18.24 -55.33 2.95
C LEU A 170 -18.01 -56.69 2.29
N TYR A 171 -17.09 -56.78 1.32
CA TYR A 171 -16.73 -58.06 0.70
C TYR A 171 -15.99 -59.02 1.63
N LEU A 172 -15.10 -58.52 2.50
CA LEU A 172 -14.38 -59.37 3.45
C LEU A 172 -15.27 -59.94 4.56
N VAL A 173 -16.32 -59.21 4.96
CA VAL A 173 -17.20 -59.60 6.09
C VAL A 173 -18.43 -60.41 5.64
N LEU A 174 -19.00 -60.15 4.46
CA LEU A 174 -20.24 -60.80 4.00
C LEU A 174 -20.06 -62.02 3.08
N ALA A 175 -18.83 -62.41 2.72
CA ALA A 175 -18.59 -63.45 1.69
C ALA A 175 -18.55 -64.89 2.25
N PRO A 176 -19.45 -65.81 1.81
CA PRO A 176 -19.47 -67.21 2.23
C PRO A 176 -18.84 -68.22 1.24
N GLU A 177 -18.32 -67.82 0.07
CA GLU A 177 -17.94 -68.75 -1.04
C GLU A 177 -16.47 -68.60 -1.53
N PRO A 178 -15.58 -69.59 -1.34
CA PRO A 178 -14.13 -69.36 -1.37
C PRO A 178 -13.45 -69.08 -2.73
N LYS A 179 -14.04 -69.43 -3.90
CA LYS A 179 -13.31 -69.44 -5.19
C LYS A 179 -13.55 -68.24 -6.13
N ALA A 180 -14.79 -67.75 -6.26
CA ALA A 180 -15.08 -66.56 -7.07
C ALA A 180 -14.72 -65.24 -6.35
N ASP A 181 -14.60 -65.31 -5.01
CA ASP A 181 -14.45 -64.14 -4.15
C ASP A 181 -12.98 -63.70 -3.99
N THR A 182 -12.01 -64.59 -4.25
CA THR A 182 -10.58 -64.26 -4.24
C THR A 182 -10.21 -63.27 -5.36
N LEU A 183 -10.75 -63.47 -6.58
CA LEU A 183 -10.52 -62.57 -7.71
C LEU A 183 -11.15 -61.19 -7.48
N ARG A 184 -12.35 -61.17 -6.89
CA ARG A 184 -13.11 -59.96 -6.58
C ARG A 184 -12.42 -59.09 -5.53
N SER A 185 -11.93 -59.71 -4.46
CA SER A 185 -11.16 -59.03 -3.42
C SER A 185 -9.86 -58.45 -3.96
N TYR A 186 -9.15 -59.21 -4.80
CA TYR A 186 -7.91 -58.75 -5.44
C TYR A 186 -8.13 -57.54 -6.37
N LEU A 187 -9.15 -57.58 -7.24
CA LEU A 187 -9.51 -56.46 -8.12
C LEU A 187 -9.88 -55.19 -7.31
N THR A 188 -10.66 -55.34 -6.25
CA THR A 188 -11.05 -54.22 -5.37
C THR A 188 -9.84 -53.63 -4.65
N SER A 189 -8.89 -54.47 -4.22
CA SER A 189 -7.62 -54.03 -3.64
C SER A 189 -6.75 -53.24 -4.63
N ILE A 190 -6.72 -53.62 -5.91
CA ILE A 190 -6.01 -52.85 -6.96
C ILE A 190 -6.63 -51.46 -7.13
N PHE A 191 -7.96 -51.37 -7.22
CA PHE A 191 -8.64 -50.08 -7.34
C PHE A 191 -8.43 -49.18 -6.11
N MET A 192 -8.32 -49.77 -4.91
CA MET A 192 -7.97 -49.06 -3.69
C MET A 192 -6.53 -48.52 -3.74
N MET A 193 -5.55 -49.35 -4.12
CA MET A 193 -4.15 -48.91 -4.26
C MET A 193 -3.99 -47.78 -5.27
N LEU A 194 -4.72 -47.83 -6.39
CA LEU A 194 -4.75 -46.76 -7.38
C LEU A 194 -5.34 -45.46 -6.82
N ALA A 195 -6.40 -45.54 -6.00
CA ALA A 195 -7.01 -44.37 -5.35
C ALA A 195 -6.05 -43.69 -4.36
N VAL A 196 -5.38 -44.50 -3.53
CA VAL A 196 -4.39 -44.02 -2.56
C VAL A 196 -3.21 -43.39 -3.29
N ALA A 197 -2.70 -44.02 -4.35
CA ALA A 197 -1.63 -43.45 -5.16
C ALA A 197 -2.00 -42.08 -5.76
N LEU A 198 -3.21 -41.95 -6.31
CA LEU A 198 -3.72 -40.65 -6.82
C LEU A 198 -3.85 -39.60 -5.72
N CYS A 199 -4.29 -39.99 -4.52
CA CYS A 199 -4.36 -39.09 -3.36
C CYS A 199 -2.95 -38.59 -2.96
N VAL A 200 -2.00 -39.52 -2.81
CA VAL A 200 -0.61 -39.23 -2.47
C VAL A 200 0.05 -38.30 -3.50
N VAL A 201 -0.20 -38.51 -4.80
CA VAL A 201 0.31 -37.64 -5.86
C VAL A 201 -0.27 -36.21 -5.75
N VAL A 202 -1.58 -36.05 -5.53
CA VAL A 202 -2.23 -34.73 -5.41
C VAL A 202 -1.75 -33.95 -4.17
N LEU A 203 -1.45 -34.65 -3.08
CA LEU A 203 -0.94 -34.04 -1.85
C LEU A 203 0.54 -33.64 -1.98
N ASN A 204 1.39 -34.51 -2.55
CA ASN A 204 2.83 -34.27 -2.66
C ASN A 204 3.24 -33.28 -3.75
N CYS A 205 2.47 -33.14 -4.83
CA CYS A 205 2.78 -32.20 -5.92
C CYS A 205 2.45 -30.74 -5.56
N LYS A 206 2.74 -30.30 -4.32
CA LYS A 206 2.18 -29.07 -3.74
C LYS A 206 2.63 -27.77 -4.38
N ASP A 207 3.89 -27.72 -4.78
CA ASP A 207 4.55 -26.45 -5.03
C ASP A 207 4.97 -26.25 -6.49
N SER A 208 4.74 -27.22 -7.38
CA SER A 208 5.51 -27.27 -8.64
C SER A 208 4.74 -27.24 -9.97
N LEU A 209 3.40 -27.18 -10.02
CA LEU A 209 2.70 -27.52 -11.27
C LEU A 209 1.60 -26.55 -11.73
N SER A 210 1.63 -26.27 -13.04
CA SER A 210 0.72 -25.44 -13.84
C SER A 210 -0.77 -25.81 -13.67
N PRO A 211 -1.73 -24.86 -13.80
CA PRO A 211 -3.17 -25.15 -13.79
C PRO A 211 -3.60 -26.25 -14.78
N LYS A 212 -2.81 -26.47 -15.86
CA LYS A 212 -3.04 -27.57 -16.80
C LYS A 212 -2.91 -28.96 -16.16
N TRP A 213 -1.95 -29.14 -15.25
CA TRP A 213 -1.74 -30.42 -14.57
C TRP A 213 -2.95 -30.80 -13.70
N LEU A 214 -3.56 -29.80 -13.05
CA LEU A 214 -4.72 -30.02 -12.19
C LEU A 214 -5.91 -30.61 -12.98
N HIS A 215 -6.11 -30.17 -14.23
CA HIS A 215 -7.13 -30.73 -15.11
C HIS A 215 -6.85 -32.21 -15.44
N TYR A 216 -5.60 -32.56 -15.74
CA TYR A 216 -5.21 -33.96 -16.01
C TYR A 216 -5.32 -34.85 -14.77
N ALA A 217 -4.97 -34.34 -13.59
CA ALA A 217 -5.15 -35.07 -12.32
C ALA A 217 -6.65 -35.30 -12.01
N GLY A 218 -7.50 -34.32 -12.32
CA GLY A 218 -8.96 -34.48 -12.28
C GLY A 218 -9.44 -35.57 -13.24
N LEU A 219 -9.00 -35.55 -14.50
CA LEU A 219 -9.34 -36.59 -15.49
C LEU A 219 -8.88 -37.99 -15.06
N ALA A 220 -7.69 -38.12 -14.47
CA ALA A 220 -7.20 -39.40 -13.96
C ALA A 220 -8.08 -39.93 -12.81
N SER A 221 -8.52 -39.03 -11.91
CA SER A 221 -9.41 -39.38 -10.80
C SER A 221 -10.80 -39.79 -11.30
N TRP A 222 -11.35 -39.08 -12.28
CA TRP A 222 -12.59 -39.45 -12.97
C TRP A 222 -12.48 -40.81 -13.68
N PHE A 223 -11.38 -41.05 -14.39
CA PHE A 223 -11.16 -42.30 -15.10
C PHE A 223 -11.06 -43.48 -14.12
N SER A 224 -10.40 -43.29 -12.98
CA SER A 224 -10.34 -44.28 -11.90
C SER A 224 -11.74 -44.64 -11.37
N GLN A 225 -12.56 -43.63 -11.07
CA GLN A 225 -13.94 -43.81 -10.60
C GLN A 225 -14.81 -44.53 -11.64
N THR A 226 -14.73 -44.11 -12.90
CA THR A 226 -15.51 -44.69 -14.01
C THR A 226 -15.11 -46.14 -14.29
N THR A 227 -13.81 -46.45 -14.25
CA THR A 227 -13.30 -47.80 -14.47
C THR A 227 -13.78 -48.76 -13.37
N GLN A 228 -13.86 -48.28 -12.12
CA GLN A 228 -14.40 -49.07 -11.03
C GLN A 228 -15.90 -49.31 -11.15
N ILE A 229 -16.69 -48.31 -11.58
CA ILE A 229 -18.12 -48.51 -11.86
C ILE A 229 -18.29 -49.66 -12.87
N LEU A 230 -17.52 -49.62 -13.96
CA LEU A 230 -17.58 -50.63 -15.02
C LEU A 230 -17.11 -52.01 -14.54
N GLY A 231 -15.98 -52.07 -13.83
CA GLY A 231 -15.46 -53.30 -13.26
C GLY A 231 -16.39 -53.89 -12.19
N GLY A 232 -17.00 -53.04 -11.36
CA GLY A 232 -17.98 -53.38 -10.34
C GLY A 232 -19.16 -54.16 -10.92
N PHE A 233 -19.65 -53.69 -12.05
CA PHE A 233 -20.79 -54.29 -12.74
C PHE A 233 -20.40 -55.55 -13.55
N VAL A 234 -19.33 -55.49 -14.35
CA VAL A 234 -18.92 -56.62 -15.22
C VAL A 234 -18.46 -57.85 -14.44
N PHE A 235 -17.72 -57.66 -13.34
CA PHE A 235 -17.26 -58.77 -12.50
C PHE A 235 -18.27 -59.20 -11.43
N GLY A 236 -19.48 -58.59 -11.46
CA GLY A 236 -20.56 -58.85 -10.50
C GLY A 236 -20.11 -58.65 -9.07
N LEU A 237 -19.31 -57.62 -8.81
CA LEU A 237 -18.85 -57.24 -7.48
C LEU A 237 -20.06 -56.77 -6.67
N GLU A 238 -20.83 -55.82 -7.21
CA GLU A 238 -21.95 -55.19 -6.50
C GLU A 238 -23.29 -55.48 -7.19
N LYS A 239 -24.33 -55.85 -6.42
CA LYS A 239 -25.66 -56.14 -6.98
C LYS A 239 -26.35 -54.93 -7.62
N ASP A 240 -26.11 -53.72 -7.09
CA ASP A 240 -26.64 -52.47 -7.63
C ASP A 240 -25.64 -51.30 -7.42
N PRO A 241 -24.77 -50.98 -8.40
CA PRO A 241 -23.76 -49.92 -8.27
C PRO A 241 -24.30 -48.49 -8.44
N SER A 242 -25.63 -48.31 -8.44
CA SER A 242 -26.28 -47.02 -8.74
C SER A 242 -25.91 -45.90 -7.78
N TRP A 243 -25.64 -46.20 -6.50
CA TRP A 243 -25.21 -45.19 -5.53
C TRP A 243 -23.82 -44.63 -5.88
N TYR A 244 -22.92 -45.48 -6.37
CA TYR A 244 -21.56 -45.09 -6.73
C TYR A 244 -21.55 -44.30 -8.04
N VAL A 245 -22.41 -44.64 -9.00
CA VAL A 245 -22.63 -43.82 -10.21
C VAL A 245 -23.13 -42.42 -9.86
N LEU A 246 -24.11 -42.32 -8.96
CA LEU A 246 -24.60 -41.03 -8.47
C LEU A 246 -23.50 -40.20 -7.80
N PHE A 247 -22.67 -40.83 -6.98
CA PHE A 247 -21.52 -40.19 -6.35
C PHE A 247 -20.51 -39.70 -7.39
N THR A 248 -20.12 -40.52 -8.37
CA THR A 248 -19.19 -40.13 -9.44
C THR A 248 -19.74 -38.99 -10.30
N LEU A 249 -21.03 -39.01 -10.64
CA LEU A 249 -21.68 -37.91 -11.36
C LEU A 249 -21.63 -36.62 -10.54
N PHE A 250 -22.03 -36.67 -9.26
CA PHE A 250 -21.96 -35.53 -8.37
C PHE A 250 -20.54 -34.98 -8.23
N ALA A 251 -19.55 -35.86 -7.98
CA ALA A 251 -18.15 -35.47 -7.84
C ALA A 251 -17.57 -34.85 -9.11
N THR A 252 -17.92 -35.38 -10.29
CA THR A 252 -17.45 -34.88 -11.60
C THR A 252 -17.85 -33.43 -11.84
N TYR A 253 -19.07 -33.05 -11.45
CA TYR A 253 -19.56 -31.68 -11.62
C TYR A 253 -19.17 -30.74 -10.48
N THR A 254 -19.11 -31.21 -9.24
CA THR A 254 -18.97 -30.31 -8.08
C THR A 254 -17.55 -30.22 -7.54
N LEU A 255 -16.80 -31.32 -7.55
CA LEU A 255 -15.54 -31.41 -6.82
C LEU A 255 -14.31 -31.53 -7.72
N LEU A 256 -14.45 -32.13 -8.90
CA LEU A 256 -13.34 -32.29 -9.83
C LEU A 256 -12.96 -30.97 -10.50
N PRO A 257 -11.66 -30.72 -10.70
CA PRO A 257 -11.16 -29.49 -11.29
C PRO A 257 -11.27 -29.52 -12.83
N LEU A 258 -12.41 -29.90 -13.37
CA LEU A 258 -12.64 -29.96 -14.82
C LEU A 258 -13.27 -28.66 -15.32
N PRO A 259 -12.92 -28.17 -16.53
CA PRO A 259 -13.69 -27.13 -17.18
C PRO A 259 -15.09 -27.67 -17.53
N LEU A 260 -16.08 -26.78 -17.59
CA LEU A 260 -17.49 -27.15 -17.75
C LEU A 260 -17.75 -28.13 -18.92
N LEU A 261 -17.13 -27.90 -20.08
CA LEU A 261 -17.28 -28.80 -21.24
C LEU A 261 -16.77 -30.22 -20.96
N TRP A 262 -15.64 -30.34 -20.28
CA TRP A 262 -15.04 -31.62 -19.93
C TRP A 262 -15.89 -32.35 -18.89
N ALA A 263 -16.45 -31.63 -17.92
CA ALA A 263 -17.38 -32.18 -16.94
C ALA A 263 -18.68 -32.70 -17.60
N ILE A 264 -19.24 -31.96 -18.56
CA ILE A 264 -20.42 -32.40 -19.34
C ILE A 264 -20.10 -33.70 -20.11
N CYS A 265 -18.96 -33.75 -20.80
CA CYS A 265 -18.54 -34.95 -21.52
C CYS A 265 -18.31 -36.13 -20.56
N ALA A 266 -17.61 -35.92 -19.45
CA ALA A 266 -17.30 -36.93 -18.44
C ALA A 266 -18.57 -37.50 -17.77
N GLY A 267 -19.53 -36.64 -17.41
CA GLY A 267 -20.83 -37.03 -16.84
C GLY A 267 -21.72 -37.78 -17.84
N SER A 268 -21.73 -37.33 -19.11
CA SER A 268 -22.49 -38.01 -20.17
C SER A 268 -21.90 -39.39 -20.49
N VAL A 269 -20.57 -39.50 -20.57
CA VAL A 269 -19.86 -40.75 -20.85
C VAL A 269 -20.07 -41.76 -19.73
N THR A 270 -19.95 -41.35 -18.46
CA THR A 270 -20.21 -42.23 -17.30
C THR A 270 -21.64 -42.76 -17.29
N SER A 271 -22.62 -41.90 -17.54
CA SER A 271 -24.04 -42.27 -17.60
C SER A 271 -24.34 -43.23 -18.74
N LEU A 272 -23.84 -42.93 -19.95
CA LEU A 272 -24.07 -43.76 -21.15
C LEU A 272 -23.39 -45.12 -21.02
N LEU A 273 -22.14 -45.15 -20.56
CA LEU A 273 -21.38 -46.38 -20.38
C LEU A 273 -22.09 -47.32 -19.40
N HIS A 274 -22.56 -46.81 -18.27
CA HIS A 274 -23.32 -47.62 -17.31
C HIS A 274 -24.62 -48.16 -17.90
N LEU A 275 -25.41 -47.32 -18.59
CA LEU A 275 -26.67 -47.75 -19.20
C LEU A 275 -26.46 -48.80 -20.30
N VAL A 276 -25.41 -48.67 -21.12
CA VAL A 276 -25.08 -49.64 -22.17
C VAL A 276 -24.70 -50.98 -21.56
N VAL A 277 -23.86 -50.99 -20.53
CA VAL A 277 -23.39 -52.23 -19.90
C VAL A 277 -24.55 -52.95 -19.19
N GLU A 278 -25.45 -52.20 -18.56
CA GLU A 278 -26.67 -52.73 -17.94
C GLU A 278 -27.65 -53.30 -18.98
N LEU A 279 -27.79 -52.63 -20.13
CA LEU A 279 -28.58 -53.12 -21.25
C LEU A 279 -28.03 -54.44 -21.84
N LEU A 280 -26.71 -54.53 -22.00
CA LEU A 280 -26.04 -55.71 -22.57
C LEU A 280 -26.09 -56.93 -21.63
N SER A 281 -25.94 -56.72 -20.32
CA SER A 281 -25.80 -57.83 -19.36
C SER A 281 -27.13 -58.49 -18.99
N TYR A 282 -28.24 -57.77 -19.12
CA TYR A 282 -29.59 -58.26 -18.76
C TYR A 282 -30.54 -58.39 -19.96
N TYR A 283 -30.01 -58.45 -21.19
CA TYR A 283 -30.77 -58.45 -22.46
C TYR A 283 -31.95 -59.45 -22.52
N LYS A 284 -31.95 -60.52 -21.70
CA LYS A 284 -32.99 -61.55 -21.66
C LYS A 284 -34.17 -61.29 -20.71
N ASP A 285 -34.13 -60.25 -19.87
CA ASP A 285 -35.17 -60.00 -18.86
C ASP A 285 -36.24 -58.99 -19.33
N ALA A 286 -37.51 -59.40 -19.34
CA ALA A 286 -38.64 -58.53 -19.72
C ALA A 286 -38.85 -57.31 -18.78
N VAL A 287 -38.29 -57.34 -17.57
CA VAL A 287 -38.36 -56.25 -16.57
C VAL A 287 -37.22 -55.22 -16.77
N LEU A 288 -36.26 -55.49 -17.66
CA LEU A 288 -35.08 -54.65 -17.90
C LEU A 288 -35.43 -53.23 -18.35
N LEU A 289 -36.34 -53.09 -19.31
CA LEU A 289 -36.63 -51.82 -19.96
C LEU A 289 -37.13 -50.77 -18.95
N LYS A 290 -37.97 -51.19 -17.99
CA LYS A 290 -38.47 -50.32 -16.93
C LYS A 290 -37.36 -49.86 -15.97
N LYS A 291 -36.42 -50.75 -15.62
CA LYS A 291 -35.28 -50.44 -14.73
C LYS A 291 -34.28 -49.50 -15.41
N VAL A 292 -33.89 -49.79 -16.65
CA VAL A 292 -32.96 -48.96 -17.43
C VAL A 292 -33.56 -47.57 -17.68
N PHE A 293 -34.86 -47.49 -17.99
CA PHE A 293 -35.54 -46.22 -18.17
C PHE A 293 -35.55 -45.38 -16.87
N ALA A 294 -35.84 -46.00 -15.72
CA ALA A 294 -35.80 -45.31 -14.42
C ALA A 294 -34.39 -44.80 -14.06
N LYS A 295 -33.35 -45.63 -14.24
CA LYS A 295 -31.95 -45.23 -14.03
C LYS A 295 -31.51 -44.14 -15.01
N GLY A 296 -31.95 -44.23 -16.28
CA GLY A 296 -31.71 -43.20 -17.30
C GLY A 296 -32.31 -41.84 -16.94
N LEU A 297 -33.55 -41.82 -16.44
CA LEU A 297 -34.19 -40.58 -15.98
C LEU A 297 -33.45 -39.98 -14.78
N LEU A 298 -33.00 -40.83 -13.85
CA LEU A 298 -32.24 -40.42 -12.67
C LEU A 298 -30.86 -39.87 -13.03
N TYR A 299 -30.14 -40.48 -13.95
CA TYR A 299 -28.85 -39.96 -14.45
C TYR A 299 -29.03 -38.66 -15.23
N LEU A 300 -30.07 -38.54 -16.06
CA LEU A 300 -30.40 -37.29 -16.74
C LEU A 300 -30.66 -36.16 -15.72
N GLY A 301 -31.45 -36.45 -14.68
CA GLY A 301 -31.68 -35.54 -13.56
C GLY A 301 -30.38 -35.09 -12.89
N MET A 302 -29.49 -36.03 -12.56
CA MET A 302 -28.20 -35.71 -11.92
C MET A 302 -27.27 -34.89 -12.82
N ASN A 303 -27.19 -35.19 -14.13
CA ASN A 303 -26.37 -34.41 -15.06
C ASN A 303 -26.89 -32.97 -15.23
N THR A 304 -28.21 -32.76 -15.26
CA THR A 304 -28.79 -31.41 -15.33
C THR A 304 -28.57 -30.61 -14.04
N ALA A 305 -28.75 -31.24 -12.87
CA ALA A 305 -28.46 -30.63 -11.57
C ALA A 305 -26.97 -30.30 -11.43
N GLY A 306 -26.09 -31.23 -11.80
CA GLY A 306 -24.64 -31.06 -11.78
C GLY A 306 -24.17 -29.92 -12.70
N LEU A 307 -24.70 -29.83 -13.92
CA LEU A 307 -24.45 -28.72 -14.85
C LEU A 307 -24.76 -27.37 -14.20
N PHE A 308 -25.94 -27.25 -13.57
CA PHE A 308 -26.38 -26.00 -12.96
C PHE A 308 -25.53 -25.63 -11.75
N ILE A 309 -25.23 -26.59 -10.86
CA ILE A 309 -24.36 -26.38 -9.69
C ILE A 309 -22.96 -25.95 -10.13
N HIS A 310 -22.37 -26.62 -11.14
CA HIS A 310 -21.05 -26.26 -11.66
C HIS A 310 -21.04 -24.84 -12.22
N TYR A 311 -22.05 -24.50 -13.03
CA TYR A 311 -22.17 -23.17 -13.62
C TYR A 311 -22.31 -22.08 -12.57
N LEU A 312 -23.19 -22.24 -11.58
CA LEU A 312 -23.36 -21.28 -10.49
C LEU A 312 -22.10 -21.11 -9.65
N THR A 313 -21.39 -22.21 -9.38
CA THR A 313 -20.16 -22.19 -8.58
C THR A 313 -19.04 -21.43 -9.32
N ASP A 314 -18.84 -21.69 -10.62
CA ASP A 314 -17.82 -20.97 -11.41
C ASP A 314 -18.17 -19.48 -11.55
N HIS A 315 -19.45 -19.14 -11.73
CA HIS A 315 -19.91 -17.76 -11.75
C HIS A 315 -19.65 -17.04 -10.41
N ALA A 316 -20.03 -17.66 -9.29
CA ALA A 316 -19.81 -17.10 -7.96
C ALA A 316 -18.30 -16.92 -7.65
N GLN A 317 -17.46 -17.88 -8.02
CA GLN A 317 -16.00 -17.79 -7.84
C GLN A 317 -15.40 -16.63 -8.62
N ARG A 318 -15.82 -16.43 -9.88
CA ARG A 318 -15.37 -15.32 -10.71
C ARG A 318 -15.81 -13.97 -10.16
N GLN A 319 -17.02 -13.88 -9.61
CA GLN A 319 -17.52 -12.66 -8.97
C GLN A 319 -16.71 -12.30 -7.71
N VAL A 320 -16.50 -13.28 -6.81
CA VAL A 320 -15.69 -13.10 -5.59
C VAL A 320 -14.26 -12.69 -5.93
N PHE A 321 -13.68 -13.26 -7.00
CA PHE A 321 -12.36 -12.86 -7.47
C PHE A 321 -12.33 -11.39 -7.92
N LEU A 322 -13.34 -10.92 -8.68
CA LEU A 322 -13.43 -9.51 -9.09
C LEU A 322 -13.64 -8.56 -7.90
N GLU A 323 -14.47 -8.94 -6.93
CA GLU A 323 -14.69 -8.15 -5.71
C GLU A 323 -13.42 -8.07 -4.86
N THR A 324 -12.73 -9.19 -4.68
CA THR A 324 -11.44 -9.25 -3.97
C THR A 324 -10.41 -8.35 -4.65
N ARG A 325 -10.32 -8.40 -5.99
CA ARG A 325 -9.44 -7.52 -6.77
C ARG A 325 -9.81 -6.05 -6.56
N ARG A 326 -11.08 -5.68 -6.67
CA ARG A 326 -11.57 -4.31 -6.45
C ARG A 326 -11.23 -3.80 -5.05
N CYS A 327 -11.41 -4.65 -4.04
CA CYS A 327 -11.05 -4.32 -2.65
C CYS A 327 -9.54 -4.06 -2.51
N ILE A 328 -8.69 -4.92 -3.08
CA ILE A 328 -7.23 -4.75 -3.04
C ILE A 328 -6.81 -3.48 -3.79
N GLU A 329 -7.37 -3.22 -4.97
CA GLU A 329 -7.10 -2.01 -5.74
C GLU A 329 -7.50 -0.75 -4.95
N GLY A 330 -8.68 -0.76 -4.31
CA GLY A 330 -9.13 0.32 -3.44
C GLY A 330 -8.19 0.55 -2.25
N ARG A 331 -7.76 -0.52 -1.58
CA ARG A 331 -6.79 -0.43 -0.47
C ARG A 331 -5.45 0.17 -0.91
N LEU A 332 -4.92 -0.26 -2.05
CA LEU A 332 -3.66 0.27 -2.58
C LEU A 332 -3.76 1.76 -2.94
N LYS A 333 -4.88 2.19 -3.54
CA LYS A 333 -5.12 3.61 -3.85
C LYS A 333 -5.21 4.45 -2.57
N LEU A 334 -5.91 3.94 -1.55
CA LEU A 334 -6.04 4.62 -0.26
C LEU A 334 -4.68 4.76 0.44
N GLU A 335 -3.86 3.72 0.44
CA GLU A 335 -2.51 3.77 1.03
C GLU A 335 -1.61 4.79 0.32
N GLN A 336 -1.68 4.87 -1.01
CA GLN A 336 -0.93 5.86 -1.80
C GLN A 336 -1.38 7.30 -1.50
N GLU A 337 -2.69 7.54 -1.41
CA GLU A 337 -3.22 8.86 -1.09
C GLU A 337 -2.88 9.27 0.35
N ASN A 338 -2.93 8.33 1.30
CA ASN A 338 -2.52 8.57 2.69
C ASN A 338 -1.03 8.98 2.77
N GLN A 339 -0.14 8.25 2.09
CA GLN A 339 1.29 8.62 2.00
C GLN A 339 1.51 9.99 1.35
N ARG A 340 0.66 10.36 0.38
CA ARG A 340 0.71 11.68 -0.26
C ARG A 340 0.28 12.76 0.72
N GLN A 341 -0.80 12.55 1.47
CA GLN A 341 -1.27 13.48 2.50
C GLN A 341 -0.22 13.68 3.59
N GLU A 342 0.38 12.61 4.09
CA GLU A 342 1.44 12.67 5.11
C GLU A 342 2.65 13.50 4.63
N ARG A 343 3.12 13.28 3.40
CA ARG A 343 4.19 14.08 2.80
C ARG A 343 3.85 15.56 2.66
N LEU A 344 2.59 15.88 2.34
CA LEU A 344 2.13 17.26 2.24
C LEU A 344 2.09 17.93 3.61
N VAL A 345 1.63 17.23 4.65
CA VAL A 345 1.64 17.74 6.03
C VAL A 345 3.07 18.02 6.49
N LEU A 346 3.99 17.06 6.29
CA LEU A 346 5.40 17.20 6.66
C LEU A 346 6.16 18.25 5.83
N SER A 347 5.64 18.65 4.67
CA SER A 347 6.21 19.76 3.89
C SER A 347 5.88 21.14 4.44
N ILE A 348 4.83 21.25 5.26
CA ILE A 348 4.35 22.51 5.85
C ILE A 348 4.77 22.61 7.32
N LEU A 349 4.75 21.49 8.04
CA LEU A 349 4.97 21.41 9.47
C LEU A 349 6.18 20.53 9.80
N PRO A 350 7.03 20.91 10.77
CA PRO A 350 8.04 20.02 11.30
C PRO A 350 7.43 18.72 11.82
N ARG A 351 8.18 17.62 11.66
CA ARG A 351 7.71 16.25 11.95
C ARG A 351 7.18 16.09 13.38
N PHE A 352 7.83 16.68 14.37
CA PHE A 352 7.42 16.54 15.77
C PHE A 352 6.03 17.13 16.05
N VAL A 353 5.72 18.31 15.50
CA VAL A 353 4.38 18.92 15.64
C VAL A 353 3.36 18.20 14.78
N ALA A 354 3.74 17.79 13.56
CA ALA A 354 2.84 17.05 12.68
C ALA A 354 2.37 15.73 13.30
N LEU A 355 3.27 14.98 13.95
CA LEU A 355 2.92 13.72 14.62
C LEU A 355 1.98 13.95 15.82
N GLU A 356 2.23 14.98 16.62
CA GLU A 356 1.35 15.37 17.73
C GLU A 356 -0.05 15.74 17.21
N MET A 357 -0.13 16.56 16.15
CA MET A 357 -1.38 16.97 15.53
C MET A 357 -2.17 15.79 14.94
N ILE A 358 -1.49 14.85 14.28
CA ILE A 358 -2.12 13.66 13.69
C ILE A 358 -2.67 12.74 14.80
N ALA A 359 -1.89 12.53 15.87
CA ALA A 359 -2.32 11.73 17.00
C ALA A 359 -3.56 12.34 17.67
N ASP A 360 -3.54 13.65 17.93
CA ASP A 360 -4.68 14.35 18.52
C ASP A 360 -5.92 14.29 17.62
N MET A 361 -5.79 14.55 16.31
CA MET A 361 -6.92 14.46 15.37
C MET A 361 -7.56 13.07 15.37
N SER A 362 -6.75 12.01 15.42
CA SER A 362 -7.27 10.64 15.45
C SER A 362 -8.03 10.32 16.73
N SER A 363 -7.68 10.95 17.85
CA SER A 363 -8.40 10.78 19.13
C SER A 363 -9.69 11.59 19.19
N LEU A 364 -9.75 12.73 18.49
CA LEU A 364 -10.90 13.64 18.50
C LEU A 364 -12.03 13.20 17.56
N GLU A 365 -11.78 12.31 16.59
CA GLU A 365 -12.85 11.73 15.76
C GLU A 365 -13.88 10.94 16.60
N ASP A 366 -13.48 10.44 17.77
CA ASP A 366 -14.36 9.75 18.72
C ASP A 366 -15.16 10.71 19.63
N GLU A 367 -14.81 12.00 19.69
CA GLU A 367 -15.49 13.00 20.51
C GLU A 367 -16.50 13.84 19.71
N LEU A 368 -17.77 13.81 20.11
CA LEU A 368 -18.93 14.38 19.39
C LEU A 368 -18.96 15.93 19.26
N ASN A 369 -17.90 16.65 19.66
CA ASN A 369 -17.86 18.12 19.66
C ASN A 369 -16.78 18.70 18.72
N PRO A 370 -17.05 18.81 17.41
CA PRO A 370 -16.11 19.39 16.43
C PRO A 370 -15.87 20.91 16.57
N GLN A 371 -16.35 21.55 17.65
CA GLN A 371 -16.21 23.00 17.86
C GLN A 371 -15.01 23.40 18.72
N GLU A 372 -14.29 22.46 19.33
CA GLU A 372 -13.09 22.73 20.13
C GLU A 372 -11.78 22.59 19.35
N PHE A 373 -11.80 22.80 18.02
CA PHE A 373 -10.57 22.85 17.23
C PHE A 373 -9.82 24.19 17.45
N HIS A 374 -9.30 24.37 18.67
CA HIS A 374 -8.47 25.50 19.08
C HIS A 374 -7.30 25.07 19.98
N LYS A 375 -6.91 23.78 19.96
CA LYS A 375 -5.68 23.35 20.63
C LYS A 375 -4.48 24.00 19.91
N ILE A 376 -3.81 24.91 20.60
CA ILE A 376 -2.62 25.58 20.10
C ILE A 376 -1.42 24.72 20.49
N TYR A 377 -0.64 24.29 19.49
CA TYR A 377 0.56 23.49 19.70
C TYR A 377 1.74 24.43 19.91
N ILE A 378 2.16 24.61 21.17
CA ILE A 378 3.25 25.49 21.59
C ILE A 378 4.24 24.72 22.45
N HIS A 379 5.52 24.89 22.17
CA HIS A 379 6.63 24.29 22.88
C HIS A 379 7.70 25.34 23.20
N GLN A 380 8.32 25.25 24.37
CA GLN A 380 9.42 26.14 24.77
C GLN A 380 10.75 25.40 24.74
N TYR A 381 11.74 25.99 24.09
CA TYR A 381 13.10 25.50 24.02
C TYR A 381 14.07 26.53 24.60
N LYS A 382 14.99 26.07 25.44
CA LYS A 382 16.11 26.85 25.97
C LYS A 382 17.39 26.41 25.27
N ASP A 383 18.43 27.24 25.34
CA ASP A 383 19.75 26.95 24.78
C ASP A 383 19.66 26.63 23.28
N VAL A 384 19.08 27.58 22.53
CA VAL A 384 18.98 27.54 21.07
C VAL A 384 19.81 28.64 20.45
N SER A 385 20.24 28.44 19.20
CA SER A 385 20.87 29.50 18.40
C SER A 385 20.03 29.82 17.17
N ILE A 386 19.92 31.11 16.90
CA ILE A 386 19.00 31.72 15.97
C ILE A 386 19.86 32.42 14.91
N LEU A 387 19.70 32.07 13.64
CA LEU A 387 20.49 32.60 12.52
C LEU A 387 19.59 33.30 11.51
N PHE A 388 19.82 34.59 11.32
CA PHE A 388 19.26 35.38 10.21
C PHE A 388 20.34 35.62 9.18
N ALA A 389 20.02 35.41 7.90
CA ALA A 389 20.93 35.61 6.80
C ALA A 389 20.23 36.35 5.64
N ASP A 390 20.70 37.54 5.30
CA ASP A 390 20.10 38.39 4.28
C ASP A 390 21.06 38.68 3.12
N ILE A 391 20.52 38.77 1.91
CA ILE A 391 21.33 38.93 0.70
C ILE A 391 21.66 40.41 0.48
N LYS A 392 22.95 40.76 0.61
CA LYS A 392 23.44 42.07 0.20
C LYS A 392 23.42 42.15 -1.33
N GLY A 393 22.76 43.18 -1.86
CA GLY A 393 22.68 43.44 -3.30
C GLY A 393 21.42 42.88 -3.98
N PHE A 394 20.48 42.31 -3.22
CA PHE A 394 19.25 41.72 -3.76
C PHE A 394 18.40 42.73 -4.55
N THR A 395 18.23 43.96 -4.06
CA THR A 395 17.47 45.00 -4.77
C THR A 395 18.04 45.23 -6.18
N GLN A 396 19.35 45.34 -6.30
CA GLN A 396 20.01 45.53 -7.60
C GLN A 396 19.87 44.30 -8.49
N LEU A 397 19.95 43.10 -7.93
CA LEU A 397 19.70 41.84 -8.65
C LEU A 397 18.26 41.80 -9.19
N SER A 398 17.28 42.15 -8.36
CA SER A 398 15.85 42.13 -8.71
C SER A 398 15.46 43.15 -9.79
N MET A 399 16.20 44.25 -9.90
CA MET A 399 15.99 45.25 -10.96
C MET A 399 16.55 44.80 -12.33
N ASN A 400 17.56 43.92 -12.33
CA ASN A 400 18.25 43.49 -13.54
C ASN A 400 17.78 42.13 -14.07
N LEU A 401 17.13 41.31 -13.24
CA LEU A 401 16.58 40.02 -13.63
C LEU A 401 15.08 40.09 -13.94
N SER A 402 14.62 39.22 -14.83
CA SER A 402 13.20 38.97 -14.99
C SER A 402 12.62 38.34 -13.70
N ALA A 403 11.32 38.50 -13.46
CA ALA A 403 10.68 37.91 -12.29
C ALA A 403 10.83 36.36 -12.25
N GLN A 404 10.82 35.70 -13.40
CA GLN A 404 11.00 34.25 -13.50
C GLN A 404 12.43 33.84 -13.14
N ASP A 405 13.43 34.52 -13.72
CA ASP A 405 14.85 34.22 -13.47
C ASP A 405 15.23 34.51 -12.02
N LEU A 406 14.67 35.58 -11.44
CA LEU A 406 14.86 35.93 -10.04
C LEU A 406 14.33 34.83 -9.12
N VAL A 407 13.10 34.36 -9.33
CA VAL A 407 12.49 33.29 -8.53
C VAL A 407 13.25 31.98 -8.70
N GLN A 408 13.68 31.64 -9.92
CA GLN A 408 14.47 30.44 -10.17
C GLN A 408 15.82 30.50 -9.44
N THR A 409 16.50 31.65 -9.51
CA THR A 409 17.79 31.88 -8.84
C THR A 409 17.64 31.78 -7.32
N LEU A 410 16.62 32.42 -6.75
CA LEU A 410 16.33 32.35 -5.31
C LEU A 410 16.00 30.91 -4.88
N ASN A 411 15.17 30.20 -5.65
CA ASN A 411 14.80 28.82 -5.34
C ASN A 411 16.02 27.88 -5.37
N GLU A 412 16.95 28.08 -6.31
CA GLU A 412 18.20 27.31 -6.35
C GLU A 412 19.11 27.64 -5.15
N LEU A 413 19.27 28.93 -4.83
CA LEU A 413 20.08 29.37 -3.70
C LEU A 413 19.52 28.87 -2.37
N PHE A 414 18.23 29.08 -2.10
CA PHE A 414 17.59 28.61 -0.88
C PHE A 414 17.52 27.08 -0.83
N GLY A 415 17.40 26.39 -1.97
CA GLY A 415 17.53 24.93 -2.02
C GLY A 415 18.96 24.41 -1.74
N ARG A 416 20.00 25.24 -1.94
CA ARG A 416 21.36 24.95 -1.42
C ARG A 416 21.42 25.19 0.08
N PHE A 417 20.83 26.26 0.59
CA PHE A 417 20.79 26.54 2.03
C PHE A 417 19.98 25.52 2.82
N ASP A 418 18.87 25.01 2.29
CA ASP A 418 18.09 23.94 2.92
C ASP A 418 18.94 22.68 3.14
N ARG A 419 19.82 22.34 2.18
CA ARG A 419 20.77 21.22 2.32
C ARG A 419 21.82 21.48 3.39
N LEU A 420 22.39 22.69 3.40
CA LEU A 420 23.34 23.08 4.46
C LEU A 420 22.67 23.08 5.84
N ALA A 421 21.42 23.51 5.93
CA ALA A 421 20.65 23.48 7.17
C ALA A 421 20.49 22.05 7.70
N GLU A 422 20.18 21.09 6.82
CA GLU A 422 20.14 19.66 7.17
C GLU A 422 21.51 19.13 7.60
N GLU A 423 22.59 19.45 6.87
CA GLU A 423 23.97 19.03 7.17
C GLU A 423 24.49 19.57 8.51
N HIS A 424 24.08 20.78 8.89
CA HIS A 424 24.52 21.46 10.11
C HIS A 424 23.51 21.36 11.26
N HIS A 425 22.46 20.52 11.15
CA HIS A 425 21.43 20.36 12.18
C HIS A 425 20.74 21.68 12.58
N CYS A 426 20.37 22.47 11.58
CA CYS A 426 19.59 23.69 11.69
C CYS A 426 18.20 23.46 11.08
N LEU A 427 17.15 23.78 11.82
CA LEU A 427 15.78 23.77 11.33
C LEU A 427 15.46 25.10 10.64
N ARG A 428 15.17 25.07 9.35
CA ARG A 428 14.64 26.24 8.65
C ARG A 428 13.26 26.59 9.20
N ILE A 429 13.06 27.84 9.59
CA ILE A 429 11.77 28.35 10.03
C ILE A 429 11.02 28.95 8.85
N LYS A 430 11.58 29.98 8.22
CA LYS A 430 10.89 30.74 7.17
C LYS A 430 11.88 31.45 6.25
N ILE A 431 11.39 31.77 5.05
CA ILE A 431 12.05 32.68 4.12
C ILE A 431 11.22 33.96 4.09
N LEU A 432 11.87 35.10 4.34
CA LEU A 432 11.27 36.42 4.42
C LEU A 432 11.85 37.30 3.31
N GLY A 433 11.28 37.19 2.10
CA GLY A 433 11.85 37.85 0.92
C GLY A 433 13.19 37.24 0.54
N ASP A 434 14.26 38.01 0.65
CA ASP A 434 15.67 37.62 0.45
C ASP A 434 16.36 37.12 1.72
N CYS A 435 15.71 37.24 2.88
CA CYS A 435 16.22 36.76 4.15
C CYS A 435 15.87 35.27 4.39
N TYR A 436 16.88 34.48 4.74
CA TYR A 436 16.79 33.09 5.17
C TYR A 436 16.93 33.00 6.69
N TYR A 437 15.98 32.36 7.36
CA TYR A 437 15.92 32.27 8.81
C TYR A 437 15.82 30.83 9.32
N CYS A 438 16.76 30.41 10.18
CA CYS A 438 16.81 29.08 10.79
C CYS A 438 17.24 29.09 12.26
N VAL A 439 16.98 27.98 12.95
CA VAL A 439 17.28 27.79 14.38
C VAL A 439 17.95 26.43 14.59
N SER A 440 18.98 26.37 15.45
CA SER A 440 19.56 25.12 15.94
C SER A 440 19.18 24.87 17.40
N GLY A 441 19.03 23.61 17.78
CA GLY A 441 18.52 23.19 19.10
C GLY A 441 17.00 22.96 19.17
N VAL A 442 16.32 22.93 18.01
CA VAL A 442 14.89 22.60 17.87
C VAL A 442 14.70 21.59 16.74
N PRO A 443 13.90 20.53 16.91
CA PRO A 443 13.19 20.12 18.13
C PRO A 443 14.07 19.37 19.14
N GLU A 444 15.24 18.90 18.73
CA GLU A 444 16.14 18.17 19.62
C GLU A 444 17.13 19.15 20.25
N PRO A 445 17.15 19.30 21.59
CA PRO A 445 18.13 20.13 22.27
C PRO A 445 19.54 19.66 21.94
N GLN A 446 20.41 20.60 21.53
CA GLN A 446 21.74 20.29 21.04
C GLN A 446 22.77 21.13 21.75
N HIS A 447 23.73 20.51 22.46
CA HIS A 447 24.76 21.27 23.21
C HIS A 447 25.64 22.15 22.32
N ALA A 448 25.85 21.75 21.06
CA ALA A 448 26.65 22.49 20.10
C ALA A 448 25.81 23.43 19.21
N HIS A 449 24.61 23.85 19.63
CA HIS A 449 23.68 24.66 18.84
C HIS A 449 24.33 25.92 18.23
N ALA A 450 25.15 26.65 19.01
CA ALA A 450 25.85 27.85 18.55
C ALA A 450 26.90 27.54 17.47
N ARG A 451 27.63 26.44 17.64
CA ARG A 451 28.63 25.98 16.67
C ARG A 451 27.97 25.56 15.36
N CYS A 452 26.87 24.82 15.43
CA CYS A 452 26.07 24.45 14.26
C CYS A 452 25.64 25.66 13.43
N CYS A 453 25.11 26.72 14.08
CA CYS A 453 24.74 27.95 13.39
C CYS A 453 25.95 28.69 12.79
N VAL A 454 27.08 28.76 13.49
CA VAL A 454 28.29 29.42 12.96
C VAL A 454 28.83 28.69 11.72
N GLU A 455 28.95 27.36 11.78
CA GLU A 455 29.41 26.55 10.64
C GLU A 455 28.46 26.68 9.45
N MET A 456 27.15 26.65 9.70
CA MET A 456 26.13 26.94 8.69
C MET A 456 26.34 28.32 8.06
N GLY A 457 26.53 29.36 8.86
CA GLY A 457 26.79 30.72 8.37
C GLY A 457 28.04 30.82 7.50
N LEU A 458 29.13 30.14 7.88
CA LEU A 458 30.36 30.09 7.08
C LEU A 458 30.14 29.38 5.74
N ALA A 459 29.38 28.29 5.73
CA ALA A 459 29.01 27.56 4.53
C ALA A 459 28.09 28.39 3.61
N MET A 460 27.14 29.16 4.17
CA MET A 460 26.29 30.08 3.42
C MET A 460 27.11 31.18 2.73
N ILE A 461 28.06 31.81 3.43
CA ILE A 461 28.97 32.82 2.86
C ILE A 461 29.79 32.22 1.70
N THR A 462 30.31 31.01 1.87
CA THR A 462 31.02 30.30 0.80
C THR A 462 30.12 30.04 -0.40
N THR A 463 28.88 29.59 -0.15
CA THR A 463 27.90 29.25 -1.18
C THR A 463 27.44 30.47 -1.97
N ILE A 464 27.15 31.60 -1.32
CA ILE A 464 26.74 32.83 -2.02
C ILE A 464 27.89 33.38 -2.88
N ARG A 465 29.15 33.23 -2.45
CA ARG A 465 30.33 33.59 -3.26
C ARG A 465 30.48 32.73 -4.51
N LEU A 466 30.06 31.47 -4.48
CA LEU A 466 30.00 30.63 -5.68
C LEU A 466 28.90 31.13 -6.63
N VAL A 467 27.72 31.47 -6.09
CA VAL A 467 26.61 32.02 -6.90
C VAL A 467 26.97 33.39 -7.48
N ARG A 468 27.68 34.25 -6.73
CA ARG A 468 28.26 35.51 -7.21
C ARG A 468 29.08 35.29 -8.49
N LYS A 469 29.97 34.29 -8.48
CA LYS A 469 30.80 33.94 -9.65
C LYS A 469 29.98 33.42 -10.82
N GLN A 470 28.90 32.68 -10.56
CA GLN A 470 28.03 32.11 -11.59
C GLN A 470 27.16 33.18 -12.28
N LEU A 471 26.63 34.13 -11.51
CA LEU A 471 25.71 35.15 -12.00
C LEU A 471 26.40 36.46 -12.42
N ASN A 472 27.68 36.64 -12.04
CA ASN A 472 28.44 37.87 -12.28
C ASN A 472 27.79 39.15 -11.72
N PHE A 473 27.06 39.01 -10.61
CA PHE A 473 26.52 40.12 -9.81
C PHE A 473 27.27 40.21 -8.48
N ASP A 474 27.50 41.40 -7.93
CA ASP A 474 28.13 41.57 -6.61
C ASP A 474 27.15 41.21 -5.47
N LEU A 475 27.04 39.91 -5.19
CA LEU A 475 26.16 39.34 -4.16
C LEU A 475 26.95 38.89 -2.95
N ASP A 476 26.58 39.37 -1.77
CA ASP A 476 27.14 38.90 -0.49
C ASP A 476 26.02 38.60 0.51
N MET A 477 26.39 38.20 1.72
CA MET A 477 25.43 37.88 2.78
C MET A 477 25.78 38.58 4.09
N ARG A 478 24.79 39.19 4.74
CA ARG A 478 24.88 39.59 6.14
C ARG A 478 24.31 38.45 6.98
N ILE A 479 25.01 38.05 8.04
CA ILE A 479 24.58 36.96 8.92
C ILE A 479 24.64 37.43 10.37
N GLY A 480 23.50 37.35 11.07
CA GLY A 480 23.37 37.62 12.49
C GLY A 480 23.02 36.35 13.27
N ILE A 481 23.76 36.06 14.36
CA ILE A 481 23.52 34.88 15.21
C ILE A 481 23.42 35.27 16.68
N HIS A 482 22.29 34.93 17.29
CA HIS A 482 22.06 35.10 18.72
C HIS A 482 21.69 33.77 19.38
N SER A 483 22.10 33.58 20.63
CA SER A 483 21.78 32.38 21.41
C SER A 483 20.95 32.76 22.63
N GLY A 484 19.89 32.00 22.88
CA GLY A 484 18.89 32.31 23.90
C GLY A 484 17.80 31.24 23.99
N SER A 485 16.56 31.67 24.18
CA SER A 485 15.38 30.80 24.32
C SER A 485 14.30 31.17 23.32
N VAL A 486 13.51 30.18 22.88
CA VAL A 486 12.42 30.38 21.93
C VAL A 486 11.16 29.63 22.33
N LEU A 487 10.04 30.23 22.01
CA LEU A 487 8.74 29.58 22.01
C LEU A 487 8.40 29.26 20.55
N CYS A 488 8.20 27.99 20.20
CA CYS A 488 7.84 27.57 18.86
C CYS A 488 6.46 26.94 18.85
N GLY A 489 5.78 26.99 17.71
CA GLY A 489 4.44 26.44 17.63
C GLY A 489 3.78 26.67 16.29
N VAL A 490 2.55 26.17 16.16
CA VAL A 490 1.75 26.30 14.94
C VAL A 490 0.63 27.31 15.16
N LEU A 491 0.57 28.32 14.29
CA LEU A 491 -0.50 29.30 14.25
C LEU A 491 -1.39 29.13 13.01
N GLY A 492 -2.65 29.52 13.17
CA GLY A 492 -3.64 29.61 12.11
C GLY A 492 -4.68 28.48 12.14
N LEU A 493 -5.87 28.76 11.60
CA LEU A 493 -6.95 27.76 11.48
C LEU A 493 -7.07 27.20 10.05
N GLN A 494 -6.66 27.98 9.04
CA GLN A 494 -6.76 27.60 7.62
C GLN A 494 -5.41 27.50 6.93
N LYS A 495 -4.45 28.35 7.33
CA LYS A 495 -3.08 28.35 6.83
C LYS A 495 -2.15 28.17 8.01
N TRP A 496 -1.85 26.92 8.32
CA TRP A 496 -0.92 26.60 9.39
C TRP A 496 0.47 27.11 9.05
N GLN A 497 1.08 27.81 10.00
CA GLN A 497 2.45 28.26 9.92
C GLN A 497 3.14 27.85 11.21
N PHE A 498 4.17 27.02 11.09
CA PHE A 498 5.12 26.83 12.17
C PHE A 498 6.05 28.04 12.21
N ASP A 499 6.22 28.62 13.38
CA ASP A 499 7.11 29.77 13.58
C ASP A 499 7.66 29.78 15.01
N VAL A 500 8.60 30.68 15.27
CA VAL A 500 9.25 30.84 16.56
C VAL A 500 9.18 32.30 17.03
N TRP A 501 8.94 32.50 18.32
CA TRP A 501 8.79 33.80 18.94
C TRP A 501 9.66 33.89 20.19
N SER A 502 10.42 34.98 20.29
CA SER A 502 11.14 35.39 21.49
C SER A 502 11.66 36.81 21.31
N TRP A 503 12.03 37.46 22.41
CA TRP A 503 12.89 38.64 22.36
C TRP A 503 14.24 38.33 21.69
N ASP A 504 14.77 37.13 21.92
CA ASP A 504 16.04 36.63 21.40
C ASP A 504 16.03 36.54 19.85
N VAL A 505 14.88 36.23 19.26
CA VAL A 505 14.67 36.25 17.79
C VAL A 505 14.81 37.68 17.26
N GLY A 506 14.28 38.66 17.99
CA GLY A 506 14.42 40.08 17.67
C GLY A 506 15.88 40.54 17.69
N ILE A 507 16.66 40.10 18.69
CA ILE A 507 18.09 40.41 18.76
C ILE A 507 18.84 39.84 17.55
N ALA A 508 18.61 38.57 17.19
CA ALA A 508 19.25 37.94 16.03
C ALA A 508 18.97 38.70 14.73
N ASN A 509 17.73 39.13 14.53
CA ASN A 509 17.33 39.95 13.38
C ASN A 509 18.06 41.30 13.35
N MET A 510 18.20 41.96 14.52
CA MET A 510 18.95 43.23 14.60
C MET A 510 20.46 43.06 14.41
N LEU A 511 21.04 41.92 14.79
CA LEU A 511 22.42 41.57 14.50
C LEU A 511 22.65 41.39 13.00
N GLU A 512 21.72 40.77 12.28
CA GLU A 512 21.81 40.68 10.81
C GLU A 512 21.75 42.08 10.19
N ALA A 513 20.74 42.87 10.56
CA ALA A 513 20.54 44.21 10.01
C ALA A 513 21.74 45.14 10.25
N GLY A 514 22.39 45.04 11.41
CA GLY A 514 23.65 45.73 11.75
C GLY A 514 24.92 45.00 11.29
N GLY A 515 24.78 43.89 10.56
CA GLY A 515 25.85 42.99 10.15
C GLY A 515 26.68 43.52 9.00
N ILE A 516 27.94 43.08 8.94
CA ILE A 516 28.86 43.42 7.86
C ILE A 516 28.80 42.31 6.80
N PRO A 517 28.61 42.64 5.51
CA PRO A 517 28.54 41.63 4.46
C PRO A 517 29.79 40.75 4.40
N GLY A 518 29.61 39.44 4.25
CA GLY A 518 30.67 38.44 4.18
C GLY A 518 31.29 38.09 5.54
N ARG A 519 30.71 38.58 6.65
CA ARG A 519 31.11 38.30 8.02
C ARG A 519 29.92 37.79 8.83
N ILE A 520 30.20 37.03 9.88
CA ILE A 520 29.17 36.55 10.82
C ILE A 520 29.20 37.43 12.06
N HIS A 521 28.08 38.07 12.37
CA HIS A 521 27.88 38.95 13.50
C HIS A 521 27.17 38.20 14.63
N ILE A 522 27.79 38.14 15.79
CA ILE A 522 27.30 37.39 16.94
C ILE A 522 27.15 38.28 18.17
N SER A 523 26.22 37.94 19.06
CA SER A 523 26.12 38.55 20.40
C SER A 523 27.09 37.92 21.39
N ARG A 524 27.29 38.57 22.55
CA ARG A 524 27.99 37.99 23.71
C ARG A 524 27.49 36.59 24.10
N THR A 525 26.18 36.38 24.19
CA THR A 525 25.63 35.07 24.62
C THR A 525 26.07 33.94 23.68
N THR A 526 26.03 34.17 22.38
CA THR A 526 26.57 33.25 21.37
C THR A 526 28.08 33.03 21.54
N LEU A 527 28.86 34.08 21.82
CA LEU A 527 30.30 33.95 22.04
C LEU A 527 30.60 33.04 23.23
N ASP A 528 29.84 33.19 24.32
CA ASP A 528 29.99 32.37 25.53
C ASP A 528 29.68 30.89 25.23
N CYS A 529 28.64 30.61 24.43
CA CYS A 529 28.30 29.26 23.97
C CYS A 529 29.36 28.63 23.05
N LEU A 530 30.18 29.42 22.35
CA LEU A 530 31.21 28.92 21.43
C LEU A 530 32.50 28.48 22.12
N GLY A 531 32.67 28.79 23.41
CA GLY A 531 33.80 28.31 24.21
C GLY A 531 35.19 28.74 23.68
N GLY A 532 35.28 29.86 22.97
CA GLY A 532 36.55 30.42 22.47
C GLY A 532 37.17 29.66 21.28
N ILE A 533 36.43 28.77 20.61
CA ILE A 533 36.93 27.98 19.48
C ILE A 533 37.22 28.85 18.24
N TYR A 534 36.49 29.95 18.07
CA TYR A 534 36.62 30.87 16.95
C TYR A 534 37.32 32.16 17.38
N LYS A 535 38.21 32.65 16.53
CA LYS A 535 38.80 33.99 16.71
C LYS A 535 37.72 35.04 16.38
N THR A 536 37.52 35.98 17.29
CA THR A 536 36.53 37.06 17.14
C THR A 536 37.17 38.43 17.32
N GLU A 537 36.59 39.43 16.67
CA GLU A 537 36.91 40.84 16.86
C GLU A 537 35.67 41.60 17.36
N ASP A 538 35.87 42.80 17.88
CA ASP A 538 34.76 43.65 18.33
C ASP A 538 33.87 44.02 17.16
N GLY A 539 32.57 43.77 17.32
CA GLY A 539 31.60 43.94 16.24
C GLY A 539 31.16 45.38 16.08
N HIS A 540 31.24 46.21 17.12
CA HIS A 540 30.74 47.60 17.14
C HIS A 540 29.31 47.73 16.56
N GLY A 541 28.42 46.77 16.89
CA GLY A 541 27.07 46.70 16.33
C GLY A 541 26.19 47.91 16.69
N GLY A 542 26.42 48.53 17.85
CA GLY A 542 25.69 49.72 18.30
C GLY A 542 25.85 50.92 17.35
N ASP A 543 27.00 51.05 16.68
CA ASP A 543 27.26 52.16 15.76
C ASP A 543 26.43 52.03 14.48
N ARG A 544 26.01 50.81 14.12
CA ARG A 544 25.29 50.50 12.88
C ARG A 544 23.81 50.21 13.10
N ASN A 545 23.39 49.96 14.33
CA ASN A 545 21.99 49.65 14.64
C ASN A 545 21.59 50.26 16.00
N GLU A 546 20.61 51.18 15.95
CA GLU A 546 20.12 51.91 17.13
C GLU A 546 19.53 50.98 18.20
N PHE A 547 18.91 49.86 17.82
CA PHE A 547 18.34 48.92 18.76
C PHE A 547 19.44 48.23 19.59
N LEU A 548 20.54 47.82 18.94
CA LEU A 548 21.68 47.20 19.63
C LEU A 548 22.34 48.19 20.60
N MET A 549 22.46 49.46 20.20
CA MET A 549 22.98 50.52 21.07
C MET A 549 22.06 50.77 22.27
N LYS A 550 20.76 50.96 22.02
CA LYS A 550 19.76 51.29 23.05
C LYS A 550 19.65 50.21 24.13
N HIS A 551 19.81 48.94 23.76
CA HIS A 551 19.75 47.82 24.69
C HIS A 551 21.13 47.37 25.17
N ASN A 552 22.19 48.12 24.86
CA ASN A 552 23.57 47.87 25.27
C ASN A 552 24.01 46.41 25.02
N ILE A 553 23.73 45.91 23.81
CA ILE A 553 24.06 44.53 23.42
C ILE A 553 25.50 44.48 22.94
N ASP A 554 26.34 43.78 23.68
CA ASP A 554 27.71 43.46 23.28
C ASP A 554 27.73 42.55 22.05
N THR A 555 28.50 42.93 21.03
CA THR A 555 28.54 42.19 19.76
C THR A 555 29.96 41.99 19.23
N PHE A 556 30.15 40.89 18.50
CA PHE A 556 31.43 40.43 17.97
C PHE A 556 31.29 39.99 16.51
N LEU A 557 32.38 40.05 15.75
CA LEU A 557 32.45 39.48 14.41
C LEU A 557 33.39 38.28 14.41
N ILE A 558 32.96 37.18 13.79
CA ILE A 558 33.84 36.03 13.59
C ILE A 558 34.88 36.38 12.53
N CYS A 559 36.15 36.17 12.85
CA CYS A 559 37.25 36.34 11.90
C CYS A 559 37.24 35.15 10.92
N PRO A 560 37.47 35.39 9.61
CA PRO A 560 37.71 34.30 8.68
C PRO A 560 38.90 33.47 9.17
N SER A 561 38.77 32.15 9.25
CA SER A 561 39.94 31.28 9.44
C SER A 561 40.87 31.50 8.24
N GLU A 562 42.13 31.86 8.50
CA GLU A 562 43.16 31.88 7.46
C GLU A 562 43.17 30.50 6.80
N GLU A 563 43.02 30.47 5.48
CA GLU A 563 43.11 29.24 4.70
C GLU A 563 44.38 28.50 5.12
N ARG A 564 44.25 27.28 5.65
CA ARG A 564 45.37 26.34 5.75
C ARG A 564 45.84 26.06 4.32
N ASN A 565 46.72 26.92 3.82
CA ASN A 565 47.59 26.64 2.68
C ASN A 565 48.57 25.55 3.11
N GLY A 566 48.11 24.31 3.01
CA GLY A 566 48.91 23.13 3.30
C GLY A 566 48.12 21.90 2.89
N HIS A 567 48.52 21.30 1.77
CA HIS A 567 48.10 19.97 1.35
C HIS A 567 47.96 19.04 2.56
N THR A 568 46.71 18.78 2.96
CA THR A 568 46.40 17.61 3.78
C THR A 568 45.35 16.87 2.99
N GLU A 569 45.72 15.69 2.50
CA GLU A 569 44.83 14.77 1.82
C GLU A 569 43.51 14.60 2.59
N PRO A 570 42.39 14.34 1.90
CA PRO A 570 41.13 14.08 2.57
C PRO A 570 41.32 12.90 3.52
N ILE A 571 40.99 13.10 4.81
CA ILE A 571 40.87 12.03 5.78
C ILE A 571 39.87 11.03 5.19
N LYS A 572 40.38 9.90 4.70
CA LYS A 572 39.55 8.74 4.36
C LYS A 572 38.76 8.40 5.60
N VAL A 573 37.45 8.57 5.53
CA VAL A 573 36.52 7.97 6.49
C VAL A 573 36.75 6.47 6.40
N GLN A 574 37.48 5.94 7.37
CA GLN A 574 37.66 4.52 7.56
C GLN A 574 36.30 3.98 7.97
N ARG A 575 35.58 3.39 7.01
CA ARG A 575 34.43 2.54 7.29
C ARG A 575 34.93 1.45 8.25
N THR A 576 34.55 1.54 9.51
CA THR A 576 34.57 0.40 10.43
C THR A 576 33.49 -0.57 9.96
N CYS A 577 33.85 -1.40 8.99
CA CYS A 577 33.25 -2.70 8.81
C CYS A 577 33.98 -3.61 9.79
N SER A 578 33.38 -3.87 10.95
CA SER A 578 33.79 -4.95 11.84
C SER A 578 32.75 -6.06 11.70
N ASP A 579 33.08 -6.96 10.79
CA ASP A 579 33.07 -8.41 10.98
C ASP A 579 32.08 -8.99 11.99
N LEU A 580 31.03 -9.62 11.45
CA LEU A 580 30.36 -10.75 12.06
C LEU A 580 30.33 -11.86 11.00
N GLU A 581 31.32 -12.76 11.07
CA GLU A 581 31.24 -14.15 10.65
C GLU A 581 32.31 -14.96 11.42
N PRO A 582 32.15 -16.29 11.58
CA PRO A 582 31.12 -17.16 11.01
C PRO A 582 30.06 -17.68 12.01
#